data_AF-T0NEG5-F1
#
_entry.id   AF-T0NEG5-F1
#
_cell.length_a   1.000
_cell.length_b   1.000
_cell.length_c   1.000
_cell.angle_alpha   90.00
_cell.angle_beta   90.00
_cell.angle_gamma   90.00
#
_symmetry.space_group_name_H-M   'P 1'
#
loop_
_entity.id
_entity.type
_entity.pdbx_description
1 polymer ?
#
loop_
_entity_poly.entity_id
_entity_poly.type
_entity_poly.pdbx_seq_one_letter_code
_entity_poly.pdbx_strand_id
1 'polypeptide(L)'
;MTLNFNLLKEPSKVSSNMTRNATTAIGYNVTVSDVLDEKGFVAVNFTATKNGTLLVSIPYNDMKNATISEVLNSSIYINGVKDKNFSITITSNYTVILKVYNLSGDPTLYWTYSPAAVLPTAPPPPFRLSILEEGIIIGAIVAVVALVGVIIVRKKNR
;
A
#
# COMPACT_ATOMS: atom_id res chain seq x y z
N MET A 1 45.87 -22.92 -11.38
CA MET A 1 44.48 -22.67 -11.79
C MET A 1 43.94 -21.60 -10.86
N THR A 2 43.78 -20.37 -11.35
CA THR A 2 43.45 -19.21 -10.51
C THR A 2 41.96 -18.97 -10.60
N LEU A 3 41.24 -19.12 -9.49
CA LEU A 3 39.80 -18.86 -9.41
C LEU A 3 39.59 -17.35 -9.28
N ASN A 4 39.14 -16.70 -10.36
CA ASN A 4 38.72 -15.31 -10.33
C ASN A 4 37.29 -15.23 -9.76
N PHE A 5 37.19 -14.77 -8.52
CA PHE A 5 35.91 -14.41 -7.91
C PHE A 5 35.55 -12.98 -8.33
N ASN A 6 34.68 -12.83 -9.32
CA ASN A 6 34.03 -11.55 -9.58
C ASN A 6 32.96 -11.33 -8.51
N LEU A 7 33.25 -10.49 -7.53
CA LEU A 7 32.24 -9.92 -6.64
C LEU A 7 31.33 -9.04 -7.49
N LEU A 8 30.11 -9.53 -7.73
CA LEU A 8 29.07 -8.73 -8.35
C LEU A 8 28.80 -7.52 -7.44
N LYS A 9 28.96 -6.32 -7.99
CA LYS A 9 28.66 -5.06 -7.31
C LYS A 9 27.26 -5.14 -6.71
N GLU A 10 27.11 -4.75 -5.44
CA GLU A 10 25.79 -4.60 -4.84
C GLU A 10 24.95 -3.67 -5.74
N PRO A 11 23.74 -4.10 -6.16
CA PRO A 11 22.89 -3.27 -6.98
C PRO A 11 22.67 -1.92 -6.28
N SER A 12 22.79 -0.83 -7.05
CA SER A 12 22.57 0.52 -6.52
C SER A 12 21.20 0.59 -5.86
N LYS A 13 21.15 1.07 -4.60
CA LYS A 13 19.88 1.36 -3.91
C LYS A 13 19.14 2.48 -4.67
N VAL A 14 18.40 2.13 -5.71
CA VAL A 14 17.20 2.87 -6.07
C VAL A 14 16.17 2.42 -5.04
N SER A 15 16.29 3.01 -3.85
CA SER A 15 15.38 2.74 -2.76
C SER A 15 14.30 3.80 -2.75
N SER A 16 13.08 3.42 -3.10
CA SER A 16 11.90 4.22 -2.80
C SER A 16 11.32 3.77 -1.47
N ASN A 17 10.85 4.72 -0.66
CA ASN A 17 10.06 4.42 0.52
C ASN A 17 8.71 5.12 0.41
N MET A 18 7.69 4.51 0.99
CA MET A 18 6.40 5.16 1.21
C MET A 18 5.80 4.63 2.50
N THR A 19 5.22 5.53 3.28
CA THR A 19 4.53 5.20 4.53
C THR A 19 3.14 5.79 4.46
N ARG A 20 2.13 4.96 4.71
CA ARG A 20 0.75 5.39 4.96
C ARG A 20 0.29 4.76 6.27
N ASN A 21 -0.20 5.59 7.18
CA ASN A 21 -0.48 5.19 8.57
C ASN A 21 0.77 4.59 9.22
N ALA A 22 0.65 3.40 9.83
CA ALA A 22 1.77 2.66 10.41
C ALA A 22 2.44 1.69 9.43
N THR A 23 1.94 1.61 8.19
CA THR A 23 2.44 0.67 7.17
C THR A 23 3.48 1.35 6.31
N THR A 24 4.67 0.76 6.26
CA THR A 24 5.81 1.27 5.49
C THR A 24 6.21 0.25 4.42
N ALA A 25 6.34 0.71 3.18
CA ALA A 25 6.84 -0.07 2.06
C ALA A 25 8.19 0.49 1.58
N ILE A 26 9.18 -0.39 1.41
CA ILE A 26 10.53 -0.04 0.96
C ILE A 26 10.87 -0.93 -0.23
N GLY A 27 11.13 -0.30 -1.37
CA GLY A 27 11.56 -0.96 -2.59
C GLY A 27 13.08 -0.95 -2.75
N TYR A 28 13.65 -2.00 -3.34
CA TYR A 28 15.03 -2.07 -3.81
C TYR A 28 15.01 -2.51 -5.27
N ASN A 29 15.51 -1.68 -6.19
CA ASN A 29 15.23 -1.82 -7.63
C ASN A 29 13.70 -1.77 -7.93
N VAL A 30 12.95 -1.16 -7.03
CA VAL A 30 11.50 -1.02 -7.03
C VAL A 30 11.20 0.41 -6.62
N THR A 31 10.32 1.07 -7.36
CA THR A 31 9.76 2.38 -7.06
C THR A 31 8.33 2.20 -6.57
N VAL A 32 8.11 2.40 -5.28
CA VAL A 32 6.79 2.36 -4.65
C VAL A 32 6.08 3.66 -4.92
N SER A 33 4.88 3.57 -5.49
CA SER A 33 4.06 4.73 -5.86
C SER A 33 2.85 4.92 -4.96
N ASP A 34 2.31 3.86 -4.35
CA ASP A 34 1.29 3.97 -3.32
C ASP A 34 1.30 2.78 -2.35
N VAL A 35 0.78 3.00 -1.14
CA VAL A 35 0.52 1.98 -0.12
C VAL A 35 -0.89 2.20 0.41
N LEU A 36 -1.71 1.16 0.39
CA LEU A 36 -3.05 1.15 0.95
C LEU A 36 -3.14 0.05 2.00
N ASP A 37 -3.70 0.39 3.15
CA ASP A 37 -3.94 -0.53 4.25
C ASP A 37 -5.43 -0.53 4.54
N GLU A 38 -6.08 -1.66 4.25
CA GLU A 38 -7.50 -1.87 4.43
C GLU A 38 -7.74 -3.10 5.31
N LYS A 39 -8.98 -3.25 5.80
CA LYS A 39 -9.33 -4.31 6.76
C LYS A 39 -9.03 -5.71 6.17
N GLY A 40 -7.90 -6.28 6.57
CA GLY A 40 -7.48 -7.64 6.21
C GLY A 40 -6.51 -7.74 5.04
N PHE A 41 -6.15 -6.63 4.37
CA PHE A 41 -5.13 -6.65 3.33
C PHE A 41 -4.33 -5.35 3.24
N VAL A 42 -3.10 -5.47 2.74
CA VAL A 42 -2.27 -4.34 2.32
C VAL A 42 -2.07 -4.41 0.81
N ALA A 43 -2.30 -3.30 0.12
CA ALA A 43 -2.00 -3.17 -1.30
C ALA A 43 -0.82 -2.21 -1.51
N VAL A 44 0.08 -2.56 -2.41
CA VAL A 44 1.25 -1.74 -2.77
C VAL A 44 1.33 -1.63 -4.28
N ASN A 45 1.30 -0.39 -4.78
CA ASN A 45 1.60 -0.11 -6.18
C ASN A 45 3.09 0.18 -6.33
N PHE A 46 3.72 -0.44 -7.32
CA PHE A 46 5.12 -0.20 -7.58
C PHE A 46 5.53 -0.47 -9.03
N THR A 47 6.66 0.11 -9.41
CA THR A 47 7.39 -0.16 -10.64
C THR A 47 8.71 -0.83 -10.31
N ALA A 48 8.90 -2.08 -10.71
CA ALA A 48 10.10 -2.85 -10.47
C ALA A 48 10.97 -2.95 -11.73
N THR A 49 12.22 -2.51 -11.61
CA THR A 49 13.29 -2.96 -12.51
C THR A 49 13.63 -4.42 -12.17
N LYS A 50 13.98 -5.21 -13.19
CA LYS A 50 14.21 -6.67 -13.08
C LYS A 50 14.97 -7.06 -11.80
N ASN A 51 14.50 -8.12 -11.12
CA ASN A 51 15.02 -8.61 -9.84
C ASN A 51 14.82 -7.64 -8.66
N GLY A 52 13.69 -6.94 -8.63
CA GLY A 52 13.32 -6.06 -7.54
C GLY A 52 13.00 -6.81 -6.24
N THR A 53 13.19 -6.14 -5.10
CA THR A 53 12.75 -6.62 -3.78
C THR A 53 11.88 -5.57 -3.12
N LEU A 54 10.75 -5.98 -2.54
CA LEU A 54 9.87 -5.11 -1.76
C LEU A 54 9.80 -5.60 -0.32
N LEU A 55 9.97 -4.68 0.62
CA LEU A 55 9.69 -4.88 2.03
C LEU A 55 8.43 -4.12 2.40
N VAL A 56 7.51 -4.75 3.12
CA VAL A 56 6.34 -4.10 3.70
C VAL A 56 6.33 -4.41 5.19
N SER A 57 6.32 -3.38 6.03
CA SER A 57 6.34 -3.51 7.48
C SER A 57 5.13 -2.83 8.09
N ILE A 58 4.46 -3.55 9.01
CA ILE A 58 3.28 -3.10 9.74
C ILE A 58 3.39 -3.57 11.19
N PRO A 59 3.15 -2.70 12.19
CA PRO A 59 3.02 -3.13 13.58
C PRO A 59 1.84 -4.11 13.72
N TYR A 60 2.03 -5.20 14.46
CA TYR A 60 0.98 -6.21 14.63
C TYR A 60 -0.32 -5.64 15.22
N ASN A 61 -0.22 -4.61 16.08
CA ASN A 61 -1.37 -3.92 16.65
C ASN A 61 -2.27 -3.22 15.61
N ASP A 62 -1.73 -2.90 14.43
CA ASP A 62 -2.47 -2.29 13.33
C ASP A 62 -3.07 -3.33 12.37
N MET A 63 -2.63 -4.59 12.45
CA MET A 63 -3.20 -5.74 11.73
C MET A 63 -4.50 -6.23 12.40
N LYS A 64 -5.53 -5.37 12.39
CA LYS A 64 -6.82 -5.64 13.04
C LYS A 64 -7.50 -6.87 12.42
N ASN A 65 -8.11 -7.69 13.27
CA ASN A 65 -8.86 -8.89 12.88
C ASN A 65 -7.99 -9.98 12.21
N ALA A 66 -6.72 -10.08 12.61
CA ALA A 66 -5.83 -11.16 12.20
C ALA A 66 -5.04 -11.69 13.40
N THR A 67 -5.05 -13.00 13.58
CA THR A 67 -4.19 -13.72 14.51
C THR A 67 -2.78 -13.85 13.93
N ILE A 68 -1.79 -14.09 14.80
CA ILE A 68 -0.41 -14.36 14.37
C ILE A 68 -0.37 -15.53 13.36
N SER A 69 -1.18 -16.57 13.59
CA SER A 69 -1.27 -17.71 12.68
C SER A 69 -1.78 -17.31 11.30
N GLU A 70 -2.81 -16.46 11.22
CA GLU A 70 -3.34 -15.96 9.94
C GLU A 70 -2.34 -15.06 9.21
N VAL A 71 -1.61 -14.21 9.95
CA VAL A 71 -0.54 -13.37 9.39
C VAL A 71 0.57 -14.24 8.80
N LEU A 72 0.99 -15.32 9.49
CA LEU A 72 2.03 -16.23 9.00
C LEU A 72 1.56 -17.10 7.83
N ASN A 73 0.25 -17.37 7.72
CA ASN A 73 -0.37 -18.11 6.62
C ASN A 73 -0.95 -17.19 5.54
N SER A 74 -0.57 -15.92 5.54
CA SER A 74 -1.09 -14.94 4.60
C SER A 74 -0.68 -15.26 3.16
N SER A 75 -1.44 -14.70 2.21
CA SER A 75 -1.23 -14.92 0.78
C SER A 75 -0.84 -13.62 0.09
N ILE A 76 0.08 -13.73 -0.86
CA ILE A 76 0.53 -12.63 -1.70
C ILE A 76 0.00 -12.84 -3.11
N TYR A 77 -0.53 -11.77 -3.71
CA TYR A 77 -0.98 -11.76 -5.08
C TYR A 77 -0.31 -10.61 -5.83
N ILE A 78 0.27 -10.90 -6.99
CA ILE A 78 0.87 -9.91 -7.89
C ILE A 78 0.03 -9.95 -9.16
N ASN A 79 -0.61 -8.83 -9.51
CA ASN A 79 -1.55 -8.77 -10.65
C ASN A 79 -2.64 -9.86 -10.60
N GLY A 80 -3.13 -10.17 -9.39
CA GLY A 80 -4.15 -11.21 -9.16
C GLY A 80 -3.64 -12.65 -9.20
N VAL A 81 -2.37 -12.89 -9.53
CA VAL A 81 -1.76 -14.23 -9.49
C VAL A 81 -1.12 -14.45 -8.13
N LYS A 82 -1.43 -15.58 -7.48
CA LYS A 82 -0.83 -15.93 -6.19
C LYS A 82 0.68 -16.15 -6.35
N ASP A 83 1.47 -15.37 -5.64
CA ASP A 83 2.92 -15.47 -5.62
C ASP A 83 3.40 -16.34 -4.45
N LYS A 84 4.58 -16.95 -4.61
CA LYS A 84 5.23 -17.80 -3.59
C LYS A 84 6.62 -17.33 -3.21
N ASN A 85 7.15 -16.30 -3.87
CA ASN A 85 8.49 -15.78 -3.68
C ASN A 85 8.48 -14.68 -2.62
N PHE A 86 8.03 -15.04 -1.41
CA PHE A 86 7.98 -14.14 -0.29
C PHE A 86 8.36 -14.81 1.02
N SER A 87 8.68 -14.01 2.02
CA SER A 87 8.90 -14.43 3.39
C SER A 87 8.25 -13.45 4.34
N ILE A 88 7.69 -13.95 5.45
CA ILE A 88 7.10 -13.14 6.50
C ILE A 88 7.89 -13.37 7.78
N THR A 89 8.21 -12.31 8.48
CA THR A 89 8.94 -12.35 9.74
C THR A 89 8.25 -11.46 10.75
N ILE A 90 8.16 -11.92 11.99
CA ILE A 90 7.67 -11.13 13.12
C ILE A 90 8.86 -10.85 14.01
N THR A 91 9.15 -9.58 14.24
CA THR A 91 10.28 -9.15 15.06
C THR A 91 9.90 -9.10 16.54
N SER A 92 10.89 -9.01 17.42
CA SER A 92 10.69 -8.93 18.87
C SER A 92 9.95 -7.67 19.33
N ASN A 93 9.95 -6.60 18.52
CA ASN A 93 9.14 -5.40 18.74
C ASN A 93 7.75 -5.49 18.08
N TYR A 94 7.24 -6.71 17.84
CA TYR A 94 5.91 -6.97 17.28
C TYR A 94 5.66 -6.30 15.92
N THR A 95 6.69 -6.12 15.11
CA THR A 95 6.54 -5.65 13.72
C THR A 95 6.48 -6.86 12.79
N VAL A 96 5.47 -6.89 11.93
CA VAL A 96 5.34 -7.89 10.88
C VAL A 96 6.00 -7.32 9.63
N ILE A 97 6.94 -8.07 9.08
CA ILE A 97 7.69 -7.71 7.87
C ILE A 97 7.41 -8.75 6.80
N LEU A 98 6.73 -8.34 5.74
CA LEU A 98 6.66 -9.05 4.48
C LEU A 98 7.85 -8.65 3.62
N LYS A 99 8.51 -9.64 3.02
CA LYS A 99 9.57 -9.45 2.02
C LYS A 99 9.23 -10.24 0.77
N VAL A 100 9.16 -9.57 -0.37
CA VAL A 100 8.82 -10.17 -1.67
C VAL A 100 9.99 -9.98 -2.63
N TYR A 101 10.33 -11.06 -3.33
CA TYR A 101 11.53 -11.17 -4.15
C TYR A 101 11.20 -11.26 -5.63
N ASN A 102 12.22 -11.05 -6.46
CA ASN A 102 12.17 -11.28 -7.91
C ASN A 102 11.05 -10.50 -8.62
N LEU A 103 10.79 -9.29 -8.16
CA LEU A 103 9.77 -8.41 -8.73
C LEU A 103 10.22 -7.84 -10.07
N SER A 104 9.27 -7.66 -10.99
CA SER A 104 9.49 -7.05 -12.30
C SER A 104 8.21 -6.44 -12.86
N GLY A 105 8.34 -5.34 -13.62
CA GLY A 105 7.21 -4.67 -14.27
C GLY A 105 6.47 -3.69 -13.36
N ASP A 106 5.25 -3.32 -13.73
CA ASP A 106 4.40 -2.36 -13.00
C ASP A 106 3.18 -3.00 -12.31
N PRO A 107 3.34 -3.99 -11.42
CA PRO A 107 2.20 -4.65 -10.81
C PRO A 107 1.67 -3.95 -9.55
N THR A 108 0.42 -4.27 -9.22
CA THR A 108 -0.10 -4.11 -7.86
C THR A 108 0.13 -5.40 -7.08
N LEU A 109 0.72 -5.28 -5.89
CA LEU A 109 0.79 -6.36 -4.91
C LEU A 109 -0.35 -6.23 -3.92
N TYR A 110 -0.97 -7.36 -3.62
CA TYR A 110 -1.91 -7.53 -2.51
C TYR A 110 -1.36 -8.54 -1.53
N TRP A 111 -1.30 -8.15 -0.27
CA TRP A 111 -0.98 -8.99 0.86
C TRP A 111 -2.23 -9.20 1.71
N THR A 112 -2.84 -10.38 1.61
CA THR A 112 -4.06 -10.73 2.34
C THR A 112 -3.71 -11.52 3.60
N TYR A 113 -3.96 -10.95 4.77
CA TYR A 113 -3.55 -11.51 6.06
C TYR A 113 -4.71 -11.84 7.01
N SER A 114 -5.95 -11.57 6.59
CA SER A 114 -7.17 -11.98 7.30
C SER A 114 -8.02 -12.88 6.39
N PRO A 115 -8.70 -13.91 6.91
CA PRO A 115 -9.61 -14.74 6.12
C PRO A 115 -10.83 -13.98 5.58
N ALA A 116 -11.15 -12.82 6.16
CA ALA A 116 -12.20 -11.94 5.66
C ALA A 116 -11.76 -11.04 4.49
N ALA A 117 -10.48 -11.10 4.10
CA ALA A 117 -9.95 -10.29 3.02
C ALA A 117 -10.52 -10.73 1.67
N VAL A 118 -11.21 -9.80 1.00
CA VAL A 118 -11.68 -10.00 -0.37
C VAL A 118 -10.75 -9.24 -1.29
N LEU A 119 -10.11 -9.97 -2.22
CA LEU A 119 -9.31 -9.32 -3.26
C LEU A 119 -10.21 -8.45 -4.14
N PRO A 120 -9.79 -7.23 -4.48
CA PRO A 120 -10.47 -6.45 -5.50
C PRO A 120 -10.50 -7.23 -6.82
N THR A 121 -11.69 -7.43 -7.39
CA THR A 121 -11.89 -8.16 -8.65
C THR A 121 -11.49 -7.36 -9.89
N ALA A 122 -11.16 -6.07 -9.73
CA ALA A 122 -10.60 -5.22 -10.76
C ALA A 122 -9.33 -4.56 -10.23
N PRO A 123 -8.26 -4.42 -11.04
CA PRO A 123 -7.15 -3.55 -10.68
C PRO A 123 -7.74 -2.15 -10.43
N PRO A 124 -7.55 -1.56 -9.24
CA PRO A 124 -7.98 -0.21 -9.01
C PRO A 124 -7.28 0.67 -10.06
N PRO A 125 -7.97 1.67 -10.65
CA PRO A 125 -7.24 2.73 -11.35
C PRO A 125 -6.12 3.21 -10.43
N PRO A 126 -4.94 3.61 -10.95
CA PRO A 126 -3.81 4.05 -10.11
C PRO A 126 -4.37 4.93 -9.01
N PHE A 127 -4.23 4.46 -7.75
CA PHE A 127 -5.00 4.96 -6.62
C PHE A 127 -4.97 6.47 -6.69
N ARG A 128 -6.16 7.07 -6.90
CA ARG A 128 -6.24 8.52 -7.04
C ARG A 128 -5.65 9.08 -5.77
N LEU A 129 -4.61 9.92 -5.89
CA LEU A 129 -4.27 10.88 -4.86
C LEU A 129 -5.59 11.49 -4.42
N SER A 130 -5.98 11.28 -3.17
CA SER A 130 -7.24 11.77 -2.63
C SER A 130 -7.14 13.29 -2.54
N ILE A 131 -7.31 13.99 -3.67
CA ILE A 131 -7.57 15.43 -3.73
C ILE A 131 -9.07 15.67 -3.49
N LEU A 132 -9.88 14.61 -3.42
CA LEU A 132 -11.33 14.68 -3.23
C LEU A 132 -11.77 14.65 -1.75
N GLU A 133 -10.92 14.23 -0.80
CA GLU A 133 -11.25 14.40 0.63
C GLU A 133 -11.12 15.85 1.11
N GLU A 134 -10.33 16.70 0.45
CA GLU A 134 -10.36 18.16 0.70
C GLU A 134 -11.44 18.89 -0.13
N GLY A 135 -11.87 18.34 -1.27
CA GLY A 135 -12.86 18.95 -2.15
C GLY A 135 -14.31 18.93 -1.63
N ILE A 136 -14.67 17.91 -0.83
CA ILE A 136 -16.01 17.81 -0.23
C ILE A 136 -16.19 18.85 0.89
N ILE A 137 -15.11 19.24 1.57
CA ILE A 137 -15.17 20.28 2.60
C ILE A 137 -15.44 21.66 1.98
N ILE A 138 -14.82 21.97 0.83
CA ILE A 138 -15.04 23.26 0.15
C ILE A 138 -16.45 23.31 -0.48
N GLY A 139 -16.92 22.22 -1.10
CA GLY A 139 -18.26 22.16 -1.68
C GLY A 139 -19.39 22.31 -0.66
N ALA A 140 -19.24 21.71 0.53
CA ALA A 140 -20.23 21.81 1.60
C ALA A 140 -20.31 23.23 2.19
N ILE A 141 -19.18 23.94 2.33
CA ILE A 141 -19.17 25.32 2.84
C ILE A 141 -19.83 26.28 1.84
N VAL A 142 -19.55 26.16 0.54
CA VAL A 142 -20.17 27.03 -0.48
C VAL A 142 -21.67 26.80 -0.59
N ALA A 143 -22.15 25.56 -0.47
CA ALA A 143 -23.58 25.26 -0.47
C ALA A 143 -24.31 25.83 0.75
N VAL A 144 -23.69 25.80 1.94
CA VAL A 144 -24.27 26.38 3.17
C VAL A 144 -24.31 27.91 3.09
N VAL A 145 -23.26 28.56 2.58
CA VAL A 145 -23.26 30.04 2.43
C VAL A 145 -24.29 30.49 1.39
N ALA A 146 -24.45 29.76 0.29
CA ALA A 146 -25.48 30.05 -0.72
C ALA A 146 -26.91 29.87 -0.16
N LEU A 147 -27.16 28.82 0.62
CA LEU A 147 -28.46 28.60 1.27
C LEU A 147 -28.80 29.67 2.30
N VAL A 148 -27.84 30.07 3.14
CA VAL A 148 -28.04 31.15 4.12
C VAL A 148 -28.29 32.49 3.41
N GLY A 149 -27.55 32.79 2.35
CA GLY A 149 -27.75 33.98 1.53
C GLY A 149 -29.15 34.06 0.92
N VAL A 150 -29.64 32.96 0.33
CA VAL A 150 -30.98 32.90 -0.28
C VAL A 150 -32.09 33.06 0.77
N ILE A 151 -31.92 32.49 1.97
CA ILE A 151 -32.92 32.60 3.05
C ILE A 151 -32.99 34.03 3.59
N ILE A 152 -31.85 34.71 3.76
CA ILE A 152 -31.82 36.11 4.24
C ILE A 152 -32.42 37.05 3.19
N VAL A 153 -32.12 36.87 1.90
CA VAL A 153 -32.68 37.70 0.82
C VAL A 153 -34.19 37.50 0.70
N ARG A 154 -34.70 36.27 0.81
CA ARG A 154 -36.15 36.01 0.78
C ARG A 154 -36.90 36.62 1.97
N LYS A 155 -36.27 36.71 3.15
CA LYS A 155 -36.91 37.27 4.35
C LYS A 155 -36.92 38.81 4.35
N LYS A 156 -36.02 39.47 3.61
CA LYS A 156 -35.98 40.93 3.49
C LYS A 156 -36.94 41.51 2.45
N ASN A 157 -37.34 40.71 1.45
CA ASN A 157 -38.25 41.11 0.37
C ASN A 157 -39.73 40.75 0.62
N ARG A 158 -40.09 40.41 1.86
CA ARG A 158 -41.48 40.25 2.33
C ARG A 158 -41.72 41.24 3.45
#